data_AF-A0A0G0R6Y9-F1
#
_entry.id   AF-A0A0G0R6Y9-F1
#
_cell.length_a   1.000
_cell.length_b   1.000
_cell.length_c   1.000
_cell.angle_alpha   90.00
_cell.angle_beta   90.00
_cell.angle_gamma   90.00
#
_symmetry.space_group_name_H-M   'P 1'
#
loop_
_entity.id
_entity.type
_entity.pdbx_description
1 polymer ?
#
loop_
_entity_poly.entity_id
_entity_poly.type
_entity_poly.pdbx_seq_one_letter_code
_entity_poly.pdbx_strand_id
1 'polypeptide(L)'
;MKDAGLIEKIFDIATSYFHKWYGFICAFLLEIIIALSVYGLVPKEEVPFRWYAVGIFGAGLITFIGWAIYVWRYPRRSKNRLGVAIAIQVENPEDGKFLKKDFLSPFKSKIHELNLPFDVLVLRNHQSEKIETVDDARKVLKKTRAHFCIWGSVKKRKNAPEGEKYIFSLRGIVIHRPIQEVQKVLLRKEFDALLPNTLIFEENLQFQAFDFRANQAVVALDYISGRAALLSGDFNTAIRLHESLLNVAQNGSQIPIGKETLKKLLSLEYDQKASFEFFNPSAGTDYQTSIQKSLQYDPNNYGALLKRAIVEFNNGNGNAHTALETIKEAKNRAGGGYHWLYSKAFLHFWLEEYSEAIQCCDKLKEKSYGGEETTVAEVIRFNDNLLKTNNKPQLYYWLGFVSYVKAKNLSTADKYFQQFIDEATDSMQDLKTRTESYLSNIKKEIGY
;
A
#
# COMPACT_ATOMS: atom_id res chain seq x y z
N MET A 1 4.73 -6.30 -63.78
CA MET A 1 5.60 -6.65 -62.63
C MET A 1 6.02 -5.46 -61.76
N LYS A 2 5.96 -4.19 -62.20
CA LYS A 2 6.26 -3.02 -61.34
C LYS A 2 5.18 -2.70 -60.30
N ASP A 3 3.91 -3.04 -60.58
CA ASP A 3 2.78 -2.69 -59.69
C ASP A 3 2.70 -3.56 -58.42
N ALA A 4 3.30 -4.76 -58.44
CA ALA A 4 3.34 -5.65 -57.28
C ALA A 4 4.09 -5.02 -56.09
N GLY A 5 5.20 -4.32 -56.36
CA GLY A 5 6.00 -3.68 -55.31
C GLY A 5 5.32 -2.48 -54.65
N LEU A 6 4.40 -1.79 -55.34
CA LEU A 6 3.65 -0.69 -54.73
C LEU A 6 2.61 -1.22 -53.73
N ILE A 7 1.86 -2.26 -54.12
CA ILE A 7 0.84 -2.88 -53.25
C ILE A 7 1.49 -3.48 -52.00
N GLU A 8 2.61 -4.19 -52.17
CA GLU A 8 3.41 -4.74 -51.07
C GLU A 8 3.84 -3.64 -50.09
N LYS A 9 4.36 -2.52 -50.61
CA LYS A 9 4.74 -1.38 -49.76
C LYS A 9 3.55 -0.74 -49.03
N ILE A 10 2.39 -0.60 -49.67
CA ILE A 10 1.18 -0.08 -49.02
C ILE A 10 0.73 -1.04 -47.91
N PHE A 11 0.79 -2.35 -48.16
CA PHE A 11 0.48 -3.39 -47.19
C PHE A 11 1.42 -3.35 -45.99
N ASP A 12 2.73 -3.23 -46.22
CA ASP A 12 3.72 -3.11 -45.16
C ASP A 12 3.51 -1.87 -44.30
N ILE A 13 3.17 -0.73 -44.93
CA ILE A 13 2.87 0.51 -44.20
C ILE A 13 1.58 0.37 -43.40
N ALA A 14 0.53 -0.18 -44.01
CA ALA A 14 -0.76 -0.40 -43.38
C ALA A 14 -0.64 -1.31 -42.14
N THR A 15 0.18 -2.35 -42.22
CA THR A 15 0.36 -3.33 -41.13
C THR A 15 1.32 -2.83 -40.06
N SER A 16 2.48 -2.28 -40.45
CA SER A 16 3.52 -1.84 -39.50
C SER A 16 3.19 -0.53 -38.81
N TYR A 17 2.48 0.36 -39.48
CA TYR A 17 2.14 1.70 -39.00
C TYR A 17 0.64 1.93 -38.87
N PHE A 18 -0.17 0.88 -38.71
CA PHE A 18 -1.63 1.02 -38.57
C PHE A 18 -2.03 2.04 -37.49
N HIS A 19 -1.25 2.16 -36.42
CA HIS A 19 -1.49 3.11 -35.33
C HIS A 19 -1.30 4.60 -35.71
N LYS A 20 -0.73 4.90 -36.89
CA LYS A 20 -0.52 6.25 -37.42
C LYS A 20 -1.54 6.56 -38.51
N TRP A 21 -1.82 7.84 -38.71
CA TRP A 21 -2.82 8.31 -39.67
C TRP A 21 -2.50 7.85 -41.11
N TYR A 22 -1.23 7.85 -41.52
CA TYR A 22 -0.84 7.40 -42.86
C TYR A 22 -0.98 5.88 -43.03
N GLY A 23 -0.78 5.09 -41.97
CA GLY A 23 -1.04 3.65 -42.01
C GLY A 23 -2.53 3.35 -42.17
N PHE A 24 -3.39 4.12 -41.50
CA PHE A 24 -4.83 4.08 -41.73
C PHE A 24 -5.21 4.41 -43.18
N ILE A 25 -4.63 5.47 -43.76
CA ILE A 25 -4.85 5.82 -45.18
C ILE A 25 -4.41 4.68 -46.09
N CYS A 26 -3.23 4.08 -45.86
CA CYS A 26 -2.78 2.93 -46.64
C CYS A 26 -3.73 1.73 -46.52
N ALA A 27 -4.26 1.45 -45.33
CA ALA A 27 -5.27 0.40 -45.13
C ALA A 27 -6.56 0.70 -45.90
N PHE A 28 -7.03 1.95 -45.87
CA PHE A 28 -8.22 2.39 -46.60
C PHE A 28 -8.00 2.37 -48.13
N LEU A 29 -6.82 2.71 -48.62
CA LEU A 29 -6.47 2.57 -50.04
C LEU A 29 -6.47 1.10 -50.48
N LEU A 30 -5.92 0.19 -49.66
CA LEU A 30 -6.00 -1.26 -49.94
C LEU A 30 -7.44 -1.75 -49.97
N GLU A 31 -8.27 -1.26 -49.05
CA GLU A 31 -9.70 -1.56 -49.02
C GLU A 31 -10.39 -1.13 -50.32
N ILE A 32 -10.11 0.08 -50.81
CA ILE A 32 -10.62 0.57 -52.11
C ILE A 32 -10.09 -0.28 -53.28
N ILE A 33 -8.80 -0.63 -53.31
CA ILE A 33 -8.21 -1.46 -54.39
C ILE A 33 -8.86 -2.84 -54.42
N ILE A 34 -8.99 -3.49 -53.25
CA ILE A 34 -9.63 -4.81 -53.12
C ILE A 34 -11.09 -4.72 -53.54
N ALA A 35 -11.81 -3.70 -53.05
CA ALA A 35 -13.18 -3.49 -53.42
C ALA A 35 -13.28 -3.36 -54.94
N LEU A 36 -12.55 -2.43 -55.57
CA LEU A 36 -12.62 -2.19 -57.02
C LEU A 36 -12.30 -3.46 -57.83
N SER A 37 -11.36 -4.27 -57.35
CA SER A 37 -11.04 -5.56 -57.94
C SER A 37 -12.23 -6.53 -57.88
N VAL A 38 -12.91 -6.60 -56.73
CA VAL A 38 -14.13 -7.40 -56.55
C VAL A 38 -15.26 -6.88 -57.44
N TYR A 39 -15.45 -5.57 -57.56
CA TYR A 39 -16.47 -4.99 -58.44
C TYR A 39 -16.28 -5.37 -59.90
N GLY A 40 -15.02 -5.42 -60.36
CA GLY A 40 -14.70 -5.87 -61.71
C GLY A 40 -15.08 -7.33 -62.00
N LEU A 41 -15.27 -8.15 -60.95
CA LEU A 41 -15.69 -9.56 -61.06
C LEU A 41 -17.21 -9.74 -60.96
N VAL A 42 -17.96 -8.74 -60.50
CA VAL A 42 -19.42 -8.81 -60.36
C VAL A 42 -20.10 -8.44 -61.69
N PRO A 43 -21.06 -9.23 -62.20
CA PRO A 43 -21.81 -8.89 -63.40
C PRO A 43 -22.52 -7.55 -63.26
N LYS A 44 -22.35 -6.66 -64.25
CA LYS A 44 -22.85 -5.27 -64.21
C LYS A 44 -24.37 -5.15 -64.08
N GLU A 45 -25.11 -6.21 -64.39
CA GLU A 45 -26.58 -6.24 -64.35
C GLU A 45 -27.13 -6.54 -62.96
N GLU A 46 -26.33 -7.09 -62.04
CA GLU A 46 -26.81 -7.57 -60.75
C GLU A 46 -26.78 -6.51 -59.63
N VAL A 47 -25.76 -5.65 -59.60
CA VAL A 47 -25.56 -4.69 -58.50
C VAL A 47 -25.31 -3.28 -59.03
N PRO A 48 -26.25 -2.33 -58.83
CA PRO A 48 -26.02 -0.92 -59.16
C PRO A 48 -24.82 -0.35 -58.41
N PHE A 49 -23.99 0.44 -59.09
CA PHE A 49 -22.78 1.07 -58.51
C PHE A 49 -23.05 1.85 -57.22
N ARG A 50 -24.25 2.44 -57.05
CA ARG A 50 -24.63 3.17 -55.82
C ARG A 50 -24.60 2.29 -54.57
N TRP A 51 -25.15 1.07 -54.66
CA TRP A 51 -25.15 0.13 -53.53
C TRP A 51 -23.76 -0.34 -53.18
N TYR A 52 -22.94 -0.54 -54.20
CA TYR A 52 -21.56 -0.88 -54.05
C TYR A 52 -20.73 0.25 -53.37
N ALA A 53 -20.95 1.51 -53.76
CA ALA A 53 -20.34 2.69 -53.11
C ALA A 53 -20.77 2.84 -51.64
N VAL A 54 -22.05 2.58 -51.32
CA VAL A 54 -22.54 2.52 -49.93
C VAL A 54 -21.81 1.43 -49.14
N GLY A 55 -21.56 0.27 -49.76
CA GLY A 55 -20.78 -0.82 -49.18
C GLY A 55 -19.34 -0.40 -48.83
N ILE A 56 -18.62 0.23 -49.76
CA ILE A 56 -17.26 0.77 -49.51
C ILE A 56 -17.28 1.79 -48.37
N PHE A 57 -18.25 2.71 -48.37
CA PHE A 57 -18.35 3.71 -47.31
C PHE A 57 -18.60 3.06 -45.93
N GLY A 58 -19.49 2.06 -45.88
CA GLY A 58 -19.77 1.30 -44.67
C GLY A 58 -18.54 0.55 -44.15
N ALA A 59 -17.82 -0.13 -45.03
CA ALA A 59 -16.58 -0.84 -44.69
C ALA A 59 -15.49 0.15 -44.20
N GLY A 60 -15.34 1.30 -44.87
CA GLY A 60 -14.43 2.36 -44.47
C GLY A 60 -14.73 2.93 -43.07
N LEU A 61 -16.01 3.12 -42.76
CA LEU A 61 -16.45 3.55 -41.43
C LEU A 61 -16.11 2.50 -40.35
N ILE A 62 -16.28 1.21 -40.64
CA ILE A 62 -15.89 0.12 -39.75
C ILE A 62 -14.37 0.11 -39.55
N THR A 63 -13.58 0.25 -40.61
CA THR A 63 -12.12 0.35 -40.56
C THR A 63 -11.69 1.55 -39.71
N PHE A 64 -12.33 2.70 -39.87
CA PHE A 64 -12.07 3.91 -39.06
C PHE A 64 -12.40 3.70 -37.57
N ILE A 65 -13.56 3.14 -37.25
CA ILE A 65 -13.96 2.85 -35.87
C ILE A 65 -12.99 1.83 -35.25
N GLY A 66 -12.63 0.78 -35.99
CA GLY A 66 -11.65 -0.22 -35.58
C GLY A 66 -10.29 0.39 -35.30
N TRP A 67 -9.82 1.28 -36.19
CA TRP A 67 -8.59 2.05 -36.01
C TRP A 67 -8.65 2.96 -34.78
N ALA A 68 -9.73 3.73 -34.62
CA ALA A 68 -9.92 4.64 -33.50
C ALA A 68 -9.93 3.89 -32.15
N ILE A 69 -10.63 2.75 -32.08
CA ILE A 69 -10.60 1.85 -30.93
C ILE A 69 -9.18 1.32 -30.73
N TYR A 70 -8.48 0.94 -31.80
CA TYR A 70 -7.13 0.41 -31.71
C TYR A 70 -6.13 1.44 -31.16
N VAL A 71 -6.22 2.70 -31.58
CA VAL A 71 -5.27 3.74 -31.17
C VAL A 71 -5.62 4.33 -29.80
N TRP A 72 -6.91 4.55 -29.52
CA TRP A 72 -7.33 5.34 -28.34
C TRP A 72 -7.81 4.51 -27.16
N ARG A 73 -8.23 3.26 -27.36
CA ARG A 73 -8.75 2.44 -26.26
C ARG A 73 -7.59 1.87 -25.43
N TYR A 74 -7.52 2.28 -24.17
CA TYR A 74 -6.68 1.65 -23.17
C TYR A 74 -7.40 0.46 -22.54
N PRO A 75 -6.70 -0.64 -22.24
CA PRO A 75 -7.27 -1.72 -21.43
C PRO A 75 -7.63 -1.17 -20.04
N ARG A 76 -8.73 -1.65 -19.47
CA ARG A 76 -9.20 -1.24 -18.13
C ARG A 76 -9.23 -2.43 -17.19
N ARG A 77 -8.89 -2.21 -15.92
CA ARG A 77 -8.99 -3.26 -14.89
C ARG A 77 -10.44 -3.66 -14.62
N SER A 78 -10.62 -4.86 -14.09
CA SER A 78 -11.87 -5.28 -13.46
C SER A 78 -12.10 -4.51 -12.15
N LYS A 79 -13.36 -4.45 -11.70
CA LYS A 79 -13.73 -3.67 -10.50
C LYS A 79 -13.15 -4.26 -9.20
N ASN A 80 -12.97 -5.57 -9.14
CA ASN A 80 -12.65 -6.32 -7.91
C ASN A 80 -11.16 -6.63 -7.73
N ARG A 81 -10.32 -6.28 -8.71
CA ARG A 81 -8.87 -6.55 -8.69
C ARG A 81 -8.09 -5.24 -8.78
N LEU A 82 -6.86 -5.26 -8.30
CA LEU A 82 -5.92 -4.15 -8.43
C LEU A 82 -5.37 -4.13 -9.85
N GLY A 83 -5.40 -2.99 -10.55
CA GLY A 83 -4.85 -2.93 -11.91
C GLY A 83 -3.35 -2.63 -11.92
N VAL A 84 -2.61 -3.32 -12.79
CA VAL A 84 -1.19 -3.08 -13.07
C VAL A 84 -1.01 -2.81 -14.55
N ALA A 85 -0.66 -1.58 -14.91
CA ALA A 85 -0.35 -1.22 -16.29
C ALA A 85 1.12 -1.49 -16.60
N ILE A 86 1.41 -2.26 -17.65
CA ILE A 86 2.78 -2.49 -18.13
C ILE A 86 2.95 -1.82 -19.48
N ALA A 87 3.87 -0.88 -19.57
CA ALA A 87 4.08 -0.05 -20.74
C ALA A 87 5.56 0.03 -21.11
N ILE A 88 6.06 -1.04 -21.72
CA ILE A 88 7.46 -1.15 -22.14
C ILE A 88 7.52 -0.90 -23.65
N GLN A 89 8.31 0.09 -24.03
CA GLN A 89 8.62 0.40 -25.43
C GLN A 89 9.70 -0.55 -25.94
N VAL A 90 9.57 -1.00 -27.18
CA VAL A 90 10.59 -1.78 -27.88
C VAL A 90 10.91 -1.10 -29.21
N GLU A 91 12.20 -0.94 -29.50
CA GLU A 91 12.66 -0.31 -30.75
C GLU A 91 12.50 -1.26 -31.96
N ASN A 92 12.73 -2.56 -31.78
CA ASN A 92 12.64 -3.58 -32.83
C ASN A 92 11.43 -4.52 -32.60
N PRO A 93 10.55 -4.75 -33.60
CA PRO A 93 9.44 -5.70 -33.48
C PRO A 93 9.83 -7.13 -33.08
N GLU A 94 11.01 -7.61 -33.49
CA GLU A 94 11.51 -8.95 -33.12
C GLU A 94 11.80 -9.04 -31.62
N ASP A 95 12.43 -8.03 -31.04
CA ASP A 95 12.67 -7.91 -29.60
C ASP A 95 11.35 -7.89 -28.81
N GLY A 96 10.27 -7.40 -29.43
CA GLY A 96 8.93 -7.41 -28.87
C GLY A 96 8.37 -8.82 -28.66
N LYS A 97 8.76 -9.79 -29.51
CA LYS A 97 8.38 -11.20 -29.35
C LYS A 97 9.09 -11.80 -28.12
N PHE A 98 10.38 -11.52 -27.95
CA PHE A 98 11.14 -11.96 -26.76
C PHE A 98 10.62 -11.32 -25.49
N LEU A 99 10.38 -10.00 -25.48
CA LEU A 99 9.78 -9.33 -24.31
C LEU A 99 8.43 -9.97 -23.93
N LYS A 100 7.59 -10.29 -24.92
CA LYS A 100 6.28 -10.92 -24.66
C LYS A 100 6.44 -12.33 -24.09
N LYS A 101 7.35 -13.12 -24.64
CA LYS A 101 7.56 -14.53 -24.28
C LYS A 101 8.31 -14.67 -22.96
N ASP A 102 9.39 -13.92 -22.76
CA ASP A 102 10.39 -14.18 -21.74
C ASP A 102 10.31 -13.20 -20.56
N PHE A 103 9.59 -12.08 -20.69
CA PHE A 103 9.32 -11.16 -19.58
C PHE A 103 7.83 -11.13 -19.22
N LEU A 104 6.94 -10.82 -20.18
CA LEU A 104 5.51 -10.62 -19.87
C LEU A 104 4.80 -11.94 -19.51
N SER A 105 5.17 -13.06 -20.13
CA SER A 105 4.57 -14.35 -19.81
C SER A 105 4.97 -14.84 -18.41
N PRO A 106 6.27 -14.87 -18.03
CA PRO A 106 6.66 -15.20 -16.65
C PRO A 106 6.06 -14.24 -15.63
N PHE A 107 6.03 -12.93 -15.91
CA PHE A 107 5.41 -11.94 -15.03
C PHE A 107 3.93 -12.27 -14.74
N LYS A 108 3.15 -12.57 -15.78
CA LYS A 108 1.74 -12.95 -15.64
C LYS A 108 1.58 -14.30 -14.96
N SER A 109 2.41 -15.28 -15.30
CA SER A 109 2.39 -16.61 -14.71
C SER A 109 2.62 -16.53 -13.21
N LYS A 110 3.61 -15.75 -12.76
CA LYS A 110 3.89 -15.57 -11.33
C LYS A 110 2.78 -14.87 -10.58
N ILE A 111 2.15 -13.85 -11.18
CA ILE A 111 0.96 -13.23 -10.59
C ILE A 111 -0.17 -14.24 -10.39
N HIS A 112 -0.37 -15.15 -11.35
CA HIS A 112 -1.39 -16.20 -11.26
C HIS A 112 -1.01 -17.29 -10.24
N GLU A 113 0.23 -17.77 -10.28
CA GLU A 113 0.77 -18.80 -9.37
C GLU A 113 0.70 -18.37 -7.91
N LEU A 114 1.07 -17.12 -7.63
CA LEU A 114 1.00 -16.53 -6.29
C LEU A 114 -0.42 -16.08 -5.90
N ASN A 115 -1.42 -16.33 -6.75
CA ASN A 115 -2.82 -15.91 -6.58
C ASN A 115 -2.95 -14.42 -6.19
N LEU A 116 -2.11 -13.57 -6.79
CA LEU A 116 -2.09 -12.15 -6.45
C LEU A 116 -3.33 -11.45 -7.02
N PRO A 117 -3.88 -10.44 -6.32
CA PRO A 117 -5.12 -9.77 -6.68
C PRO A 117 -4.95 -8.76 -7.84
N PHE A 118 -4.02 -8.98 -8.77
CA PHE A 118 -3.67 -8.04 -9.83
C PHE A 118 -4.27 -8.40 -11.19
N ASP A 119 -4.79 -7.40 -11.91
CA ASP A 119 -5.08 -7.45 -13.34
C ASP A 119 -3.93 -6.86 -14.12
N VAL A 120 -3.28 -7.67 -14.97
CA VAL A 120 -2.14 -7.23 -15.78
C VAL A 120 -2.62 -6.64 -17.10
N LEU A 121 -2.48 -5.31 -17.24
CA LEU A 121 -2.90 -4.52 -18.39
C LEU A 121 -1.66 -4.14 -19.22
N VAL A 122 -1.34 -4.97 -20.23
CA VAL A 122 -0.22 -4.70 -21.13
C VAL A 122 -0.63 -3.68 -22.18
N LEU A 123 0.09 -2.55 -22.25
CA LEU A 123 -0.10 -1.52 -23.26
C LEU A 123 0.60 -1.87 -24.57
N ARG A 124 0.08 -1.33 -25.68
CA ARG A 124 0.67 -1.49 -27.01
C ARG A 124 1.91 -0.61 -27.15
N ASN A 125 2.85 -0.98 -28.03
CA ASN A 125 4.11 -0.26 -28.21
C ASN A 125 3.91 1.25 -28.44
N HIS A 126 3.03 1.63 -29.37
CA HIS A 126 2.72 3.04 -29.67
C HIS A 126 2.04 3.80 -28.51
N GLN A 127 1.47 3.10 -27.53
CA GLN A 127 0.95 3.69 -26.30
C GLN A 127 2.07 3.85 -25.28
N SER A 128 2.97 2.87 -25.19
CA SER A 128 4.16 2.88 -24.34
C SER A 128 5.14 3.99 -24.73
N GLU A 129 5.32 4.23 -26.05
CA GLU A 129 6.16 5.30 -26.61
C GLU A 129 5.78 6.71 -26.10
N LYS A 130 4.55 6.91 -25.62
CA LYS A 130 4.06 8.21 -25.13
C LYS A 130 4.32 8.43 -23.64
N ILE A 131 5.00 7.51 -22.97
CA ILE A 131 5.17 7.50 -21.52
C ILE A 131 6.65 7.67 -21.18
N GLU A 132 7.08 8.92 -21.12
CA GLU A 132 8.47 9.27 -20.78
C GLU A 132 8.59 9.72 -19.31
N THR A 133 7.54 10.37 -18.82
CA THR A 133 7.51 11.03 -17.52
C THR A 133 6.57 10.34 -16.52
N VAL A 134 6.74 10.68 -15.24
CA VAL A 134 5.86 10.25 -14.15
C VAL A 134 4.42 10.75 -14.38
N ASP A 135 4.25 11.94 -14.96
CA ASP A 135 2.92 12.51 -15.23
C ASP A 135 2.20 11.78 -16.36
N ASP A 136 2.92 11.29 -17.36
CA ASP A 136 2.34 10.44 -18.40
C ASP A 136 1.91 9.09 -17.83
N ALA A 137 2.71 8.51 -16.94
CA ALA A 137 2.33 7.29 -16.21
C ALA A 137 1.07 7.52 -15.36
N ARG A 138 0.93 8.68 -14.69
CA ARG A 138 -0.31 9.07 -13.97
C ARG A 138 -1.51 9.16 -14.90
N LYS A 139 -1.38 9.75 -16.09
CA LYS A 139 -2.45 9.80 -17.10
C LYS A 139 -2.87 8.38 -17.52
N VAL A 140 -1.90 7.48 -17.70
CA VAL A 140 -2.16 6.07 -18.03
C VAL A 140 -2.93 5.38 -16.91
N LEU A 141 -2.51 5.51 -15.66
CA LEU A 141 -3.24 4.96 -14.51
C LEU A 141 -4.69 5.44 -14.46
N LYS A 142 -4.94 6.72 -14.72
CA LYS A 142 -6.30 7.27 -14.80
C LYS A 142 -7.12 6.63 -15.94
N LYS A 143 -6.54 6.44 -17.12
CA LYS A 143 -7.21 5.84 -18.29
C LYS A 143 -7.51 4.35 -18.12
N THR A 144 -6.57 3.61 -17.54
CA THR A 144 -6.66 2.16 -17.31
C THR A 144 -7.38 1.80 -16.00
N ARG A 145 -7.55 2.80 -15.12
CA ARG A 145 -7.98 2.64 -13.71
C ARG A 145 -7.04 1.74 -12.90
N ALA A 146 -5.80 1.56 -13.36
CA ALA A 146 -4.80 0.82 -12.61
C ALA A 146 -4.34 1.59 -11.37
N HIS A 147 -3.77 0.87 -10.41
CA HIS A 147 -3.15 1.45 -9.21
C HIS A 147 -1.62 1.46 -9.31
N PHE A 148 -1.06 0.60 -10.15
CA PHE A 148 0.38 0.48 -10.36
C PHE A 148 0.70 0.58 -11.85
N CYS A 149 1.79 1.26 -12.20
CA CYS A 149 2.28 1.31 -13.58
C CYS A 149 3.78 1.06 -13.59
N ILE A 150 4.18 0.08 -14.41
CA ILE A 150 5.57 -0.16 -14.80
C ILE A 150 5.71 0.35 -16.23
N TRP A 151 6.67 1.23 -16.47
CA TRP A 151 6.97 1.70 -17.82
C TRP A 151 8.47 1.72 -18.07
N GLY A 152 8.87 1.72 -19.34
CA GLY A 152 10.28 1.68 -19.67
C GLY A 152 10.55 1.35 -21.13
N SER A 153 11.76 0.89 -21.42
CA SER A 153 12.17 0.56 -22.78
C SER A 153 13.17 -0.58 -22.85
N VAL A 154 13.10 -1.36 -23.92
CA VAL A 154 14.13 -2.32 -24.33
C VAL A 154 14.78 -1.80 -25.62
N LYS A 155 16.10 -1.67 -25.58
CA LYS A 155 16.89 -1.13 -26.69
C LYS A 155 18.08 -2.04 -26.97
N LYS A 156 18.28 -2.44 -28.22
CA LYS A 156 19.44 -3.21 -28.68
C LYS A 156 20.52 -2.26 -29.20
N ARG A 157 21.78 -2.45 -28.80
CA ARG A 157 22.92 -1.60 -29.21
C ARG A 157 24.04 -2.46 -29.77
N LYS A 158 24.47 -2.14 -31.00
CA LYS A 158 25.46 -2.90 -31.77
C LYS A 158 26.92 -2.51 -31.51
N ASN A 159 27.16 -1.36 -30.87
CA ASN A 159 28.49 -0.74 -30.77
C ASN A 159 29.12 -0.88 -29.38
N ALA A 160 28.81 -1.94 -28.62
CA ALA A 160 29.56 -2.20 -27.40
C ALA A 160 30.88 -2.92 -27.75
N PRO A 161 31.97 -2.71 -26.99
CA PRO A 161 33.25 -3.39 -27.22
C PRO A 161 33.16 -4.93 -27.24
N GLU A 162 32.11 -5.50 -26.65
CA GLU A 162 31.87 -6.93 -26.45
C GLU A 162 30.52 -7.36 -27.06
N GLY A 163 30.31 -7.07 -28.35
CA GLY A 163 29.13 -7.55 -29.09
C GLY A 163 27.83 -6.77 -28.86
N GLU A 164 26.70 -7.35 -29.28
CA GLU A 164 25.38 -6.71 -29.17
C GLU A 164 24.85 -6.81 -27.73
N LYS A 165 24.51 -5.66 -27.13
CA LYS A 165 23.98 -5.56 -25.76
C LYS A 165 22.56 -5.00 -25.74
N TYR A 166 21.74 -5.50 -24.82
CA TYR A 166 20.43 -4.95 -24.51
C TYR A 166 20.53 -3.96 -23.34
N ILE A 167 19.80 -2.86 -23.46
CA ILE A 167 19.56 -1.91 -22.38
C ILE A 167 18.08 -2.02 -22.02
N PHE A 168 17.79 -2.62 -20.87
CA PHE A 168 16.43 -2.79 -20.36
C PHE A 168 16.17 -1.84 -19.19
N SER A 169 15.47 -0.75 -19.49
CA SER A 169 15.09 0.26 -18.51
C SER A 169 13.67 0.05 -18.02
N LEU A 170 13.44 0.09 -16.71
CA LEU A 170 12.13 0.01 -16.06
C LEU A 170 12.02 1.11 -15.01
N ARG A 171 10.82 1.67 -14.88
CA ARG A 171 10.42 2.63 -13.85
C ARG A 171 9.05 2.24 -13.34
N GLY A 172 8.71 2.70 -12.15
CA GLY A 172 7.47 2.34 -11.49
C GLY A 172 6.80 3.50 -10.76
N ILE A 173 5.48 3.44 -10.67
CA ILE A 173 4.66 4.38 -9.90
C ILE A 173 3.47 3.62 -9.30
N VAL A 174 3.10 3.98 -8.08
CA VAL A 174 1.94 3.46 -7.37
C VAL A 174 1.04 4.61 -6.92
N ILE A 175 -0.27 4.44 -7.02
CA ILE A 175 -1.27 5.34 -6.45
C ILE A 175 -1.55 4.92 -5.01
N HIS A 176 -1.49 5.89 -4.10
CA HIS A 176 -1.86 5.75 -2.70
C HIS A 176 -2.64 6.99 -2.25
N ARG A 177 -3.28 6.94 -1.07
CA ARG A 177 -3.88 8.14 -0.46
C ARG A 177 -2.80 9.18 -0.17
N PRO A 178 -3.12 10.49 -0.07
CA PRO A 178 -2.14 11.49 0.32
C PRO A 178 -1.44 11.11 1.64
N ILE A 179 -0.11 11.10 1.65
CA ILE A 179 0.74 10.77 2.80
C ILE A 179 1.77 11.87 3.02
N GLN A 180 2.44 11.84 4.18
CA GLN A 180 3.49 12.80 4.51
C GLN A 180 4.68 12.68 3.56
N GLU A 181 5.37 13.78 3.27
CA GLU A 181 6.48 13.81 2.31
C GLU A 181 7.62 12.86 2.72
N VAL A 182 7.92 12.77 4.02
CA VAL A 182 8.91 11.82 4.55
C VAL A 182 8.57 10.38 4.16
N GLN A 183 7.30 9.98 4.25
CA GLN A 183 6.85 8.64 3.87
C GLN A 183 6.94 8.42 2.35
N LYS A 184 6.68 9.45 1.53
CA LYS A 184 6.86 9.36 0.06
C LYS A 184 8.31 9.12 -0.31
N VAL A 185 9.24 9.84 0.33
CA VAL A 185 10.69 9.69 0.08
C VAL A 185 11.15 8.29 0.47
N LEU A 186 10.70 7.77 1.62
CA LEU A 186 11.02 6.41 2.06
C LEU A 186 10.46 5.35 1.11
N LEU A 187 9.18 5.46 0.72
CA LEU A 187 8.55 4.53 -0.23
C LEU A 187 9.27 4.55 -1.58
N ARG A 188 9.66 5.73 -2.06
CA ARG A 188 10.42 5.87 -3.31
C ARG A 188 11.77 5.16 -3.22
N LYS A 189 12.49 5.35 -2.11
CA LYS A 189 13.78 4.68 -1.87
C LYS A 189 13.63 3.16 -1.84
N GLU A 190 12.60 2.64 -1.16
CA GLU A 190 12.26 1.22 -1.16
C GLU A 190 11.96 0.71 -2.58
N PHE A 191 11.22 1.50 -3.38
CA PHE A 191 10.89 1.15 -4.75
C PHE A 191 12.13 1.08 -5.65
N ASP A 192 12.98 2.11 -5.63
CA ASP A 192 14.19 2.17 -6.45
C ASP A 192 15.18 1.04 -6.11
N ALA A 193 15.20 0.60 -4.85
CA ALA A 193 16.01 -0.55 -4.42
C ALA A 193 15.47 -1.89 -4.97
N LEU A 194 14.15 -2.05 -5.05
CA LEU A 194 13.51 -3.29 -5.52
C LEU A 194 13.42 -3.40 -7.03
N LEU A 195 13.31 -2.26 -7.73
CA LEU A 195 13.19 -2.20 -9.18
C LEU A 195 14.26 -1.24 -9.75
N PRO A 196 15.53 -1.69 -9.86
CA PRO A 196 16.60 -0.87 -10.41
C PRO A 196 16.27 -0.39 -11.82
N ASN A 197 16.57 0.89 -12.08
CA ASN A 197 16.10 1.57 -13.28
C ASN A 197 16.61 0.96 -14.59
N THR A 198 17.84 0.47 -14.63
CA THR A 198 18.47 -0.01 -15.87
C THR A 198 19.21 -1.31 -15.61
N LEU A 199 19.01 -2.29 -16.50
CA LEU A 199 19.81 -3.50 -16.58
C LEU A 199 20.44 -3.56 -17.97
N ILE A 200 21.75 -3.79 -18.04
CA ILE A 200 22.49 -3.99 -19.29
C ILE A 200 22.95 -5.44 -19.31
N PHE A 201 22.69 -6.15 -20.41
CA PHE A 201 23.08 -7.56 -20.56
C PHE A 201 23.39 -7.89 -22.02
N GLU A 202 24.20 -8.93 -22.21
CA GLU A 202 24.56 -9.47 -23.53
C GLU A 202 23.40 -10.25 -24.15
N GLU A 203 23.34 -10.31 -25.49
CA GLU A 203 22.24 -11.00 -26.19
C GLU A 203 22.11 -12.50 -25.86
N ASN A 204 23.22 -13.21 -25.67
CA ASN A 204 23.23 -14.61 -25.23
C ASN A 204 22.57 -14.84 -23.86
N LEU A 205 22.48 -13.81 -23.01
CA LEU A 205 21.85 -13.86 -21.69
C LEU A 205 20.41 -13.33 -21.68
N GLN A 206 19.85 -12.98 -22.85
CA GLN A 206 18.56 -12.31 -22.97
C GLN A 206 17.42 -13.02 -22.22
N PHE A 207 17.29 -14.33 -22.42
CA PHE A 207 16.26 -15.13 -21.77
C PHE A 207 16.36 -15.06 -20.24
N GLN A 208 17.56 -15.31 -19.69
CA GLN A 208 17.80 -15.31 -18.24
C GLN A 208 17.59 -13.91 -17.64
N ALA A 209 18.05 -12.87 -18.34
CA ALA A 209 17.90 -11.49 -17.89
C ALA A 209 16.44 -11.02 -17.89
N PHE A 210 15.65 -11.40 -18.91
CA PHE A 210 14.22 -11.09 -18.94
C PHE A 210 13.44 -11.84 -17.87
N ASP A 211 13.69 -13.13 -17.66
CA ASP A 211 13.04 -13.88 -16.59
C ASP A 211 13.39 -13.30 -15.21
N PHE A 212 14.68 -13.05 -14.97
CA PHE A 212 15.14 -12.40 -13.73
C PHE A 212 14.43 -11.06 -13.48
N ARG A 213 14.30 -10.23 -14.52
CA ARG A 213 13.62 -8.92 -14.40
C ARG A 213 12.12 -9.06 -14.21
N ALA A 214 11.47 -10.05 -14.81
CA ALA A 214 10.07 -10.34 -14.56
C ALA A 214 9.84 -10.70 -13.09
N ASN A 215 10.72 -11.54 -12.54
CA ASN A 215 10.69 -11.98 -11.14
C ASN A 215 10.86 -10.80 -10.19
N GLN A 216 11.87 -9.97 -10.44
CA GLN A 216 12.11 -8.76 -9.69
C GLN A 216 10.92 -7.79 -9.77
N ALA A 217 10.33 -7.61 -10.94
CA ALA A 217 9.18 -6.74 -11.13
C ALA A 217 7.92 -7.23 -10.39
N VAL A 218 7.70 -8.55 -10.30
CA VAL A 218 6.61 -9.11 -9.50
C VAL A 218 6.83 -8.88 -8.00
N VAL A 219 8.05 -9.10 -7.50
CA VAL A 219 8.37 -8.82 -6.08
C VAL A 219 8.19 -7.33 -5.76
N ALA A 220 8.70 -6.45 -6.63
CA ALA A 220 8.53 -5.01 -6.46
C ALA A 220 7.05 -4.59 -6.50
N LEU A 221 6.26 -5.16 -7.41
CA LEU A 221 4.83 -4.91 -7.50
C LEU A 221 4.11 -5.29 -6.19
N ASP A 222 4.36 -6.50 -5.69
CA ASP A 222 3.68 -7.05 -4.51
C ASP A 222 4.04 -6.24 -3.25
N TYR A 223 5.34 -6.01 -3.03
CA TYR A 223 5.84 -5.27 -1.88
C TYR A 223 5.40 -3.80 -1.91
N ILE A 224 5.63 -3.09 -3.01
CA ILE A 224 5.32 -1.65 -3.08
C ILE A 224 3.82 -1.40 -3.05
N SER A 225 3.01 -2.29 -3.64
CA SER A 225 1.55 -2.21 -3.52
C SER A 225 1.10 -2.47 -2.09
N GLY A 226 1.71 -3.42 -1.39
CA GLY A 226 1.45 -3.68 0.03
C GLY A 226 1.79 -2.48 0.92
N ARG A 227 2.98 -1.89 0.72
CA ARG A 227 3.39 -0.66 1.42
C ARG A 227 2.45 0.52 1.14
N ALA A 228 2.04 0.70 -0.12
CA ALA A 228 1.08 1.73 -0.51
C ALA A 228 -0.30 1.52 0.13
N ALA A 229 -0.76 0.26 0.24
CA ALA A 229 -2.00 -0.12 0.91
C ALA A 229 -1.92 0.16 2.41
N LEU A 230 -0.83 -0.22 3.08
CA LEU A 230 -0.57 0.05 4.49
C LEU A 230 -0.64 1.55 4.79
N LEU A 231 0.09 2.36 4.01
CA LEU A 231 0.10 3.81 4.15
C LEU A 231 -1.26 4.46 3.85
N SER A 232 -2.13 3.77 3.09
CA SER A 232 -3.50 4.20 2.82
C SER A 232 -4.51 3.71 3.87
N GLY A 233 -4.09 2.89 4.84
CA GLY A 233 -4.94 2.27 5.86
C GLY A 233 -5.73 1.05 5.37
N ASP A 234 -5.39 0.46 4.22
CA ASP A 234 -5.95 -0.82 3.77
C ASP A 234 -5.07 -1.98 4.27
N PHE A 235 -5.18 -2.27 5.56
CA PHE A 235 -4.37 -3.28 6.24
C PHE A 235 -4.56 -4.69 5.66
N ASN A 236 -5.79 -5.04 5.27
CA ASN A 236 -6.08 -6.37 4.73
C ASN A 236 -5.37 -6.60 3.40
N THR A 237 -5.38 -5.60 2.50
CA THR A 237 -4.63 -5.70 1.25
C THR A 237 -3.12 -5.75 1.52
N ALA A 238 -2.60 -4.93 2.44
CA ALA A 238 -1.18 -4.92 2.78
C ALA A 238 -0.70 -6.28 3.30
N ILE A 239 -1.40 -6.83 4.30
CA ILE A 239 -1.11 -8.13 4.92
C ILE A 239 -1.13 -9.24 3.87
N ARG A 240 -2.19 -9.31 3.05
CA ARG A 240 -2.31 -10.34 2.01
C ARG A 240 -1.12 -10.36 1.05
N LEU A 241 -0.65 -9.18 0.62
CA LEU A 241 0.47 -9.05 -0.32
C LEU A 241 1.80 -9.44 0.36
N HIS A 242 2.06 -8.95 1.58
CA HIS A 242 3.31 -9.26 2.27
C HIS A 242 3.38 -10.69 2.84
N GLU A 243 2.26 -11.31 3.21
CA GLU A 243 2.20 -12.73 3.55
C GLU A 243 2.54 -13.61 2.34
N SER A 244 2.03 -13.26 1.16
CA SER A 244 2.39 -13.93 -0.09
C SER A 244 3.91 -13.90 -0.32
N LEU A 245 4.52 -12.72 -0.20
CA LEU A 245 5.98 -12.58 -0.30
C LEU A 245 6.74 -13.36 0.78
N LEU A 246 6.25 -13.37 2.02
CA LEU A 246 6.89 -14.13 3.09
C LEU A 246 6.86 -15.64 2.80
N ASN A 247 5.75 -16.15 2.27
CA ASN A 247 5.62 -17.56 1.88
C ASN A 247 6.62 -17.91 0.77
N VAL A 248 6.77 -17.04 -0.24
CA VAL A 248 7.78 -17.19 -1.31
C VAL A 248 9.19 -17.25 -0.72
N ALA A 249 9.50 -16.34 0.22
CA ALA A 249 10.80 -16.31 0.90
C ALA A 249 11.07 -17.56 1.74
N GLN A 250 10.03 -18.11 2.38
CA GLN A 250 10.12 -19.33 3.19
C GLN A 250 10.33 -20.59 2.34
N ASN A 251 9.81 -20.61 1.12
CA ASN A 251 9.98 -21.72 0.18
C ASN A 251 11.35 -21.72 -0.53
N GLY A 252 12.32 -20.90 -0.08
CA GLY A 252 13.69 -20.88 -0.58
C GLY A 252 13.91 -20.02 -1.82
N SER A 253 12.89 -19.30 -2.30
CA SER A 253 13.08 -18.35 -3.40
C SER A 253 13.89 -17.15 -2.93
N GLN A 254 14.94 -16.81 -3.67
CA GLN A 254 15.71 -15.59 -3.41
C GLN A 254 14.88 -14.37 -3.80
N ILE A 255 14.45 -13.59 -2.80
CA ILE A 255 13.84 -12.29 -2.99
C ILE A 255 14.77 -11.20 -2.43
N PRO A 256 14.78 -9.98 -3.01
CA PRO A 256 15.62 -8.87 -2.56
C PRO A 256 15.23 -8.30 -1.17
N ILE A 257 14.33 -8.96 -0.43
CA ILE A 257 13.82 -8.52 0.87
C ILE A 257 14.05 -9.64 1.88
N GLY A 258 14.74 -9.33 2.99
CA GLY A 258 15.01 -10.31 4.02
C GLY A 258 13.73 -10.83 4.69
N LYS A 259 13.66 -12.14 4.96
CA LYS A 259 12.55 -12.80 5.68
C LYS A 259 12.21 -12.09 6.99
N GLU A 260 13.22 -11.72 7.76
CA GLU A 260 13.03 -11.01 9.05
C GLU A 260 12.51 -9.58 8.85
N THR A 261 12.81 -8.94 7.72
CA THR A 261 12.24 -7.64 7.38
C THR A 261 10.75 -7.77 7.08
N LEU A 262 10.34 -8.80 6.33
CA LEU A 262 8.93 -9.07 6.04
C LEU A 262 8.16 -9.45 7.31
N LYS A 263 8.72 -10.26 8.21
CA LYS A 263 8.08 -10.57 9.50
C LYS A 263 7.85 -9.33 10.34
N LYS A 264 8.87 -8.47 10.51
CA LYS A 264 8.73 -7.21 11.25
C LYS A 264 7.68 -6.30 10.64
N LEU A 265 7.64 -6.24 9.30
CA LEU A 265 6.62 -5.48 8.58
C LEU A 265 5.21 -6.04 8.84
N LEU A 266 5.01 -7.35 8.67
CA LEU A 266 3.72 -7.99 8.95
C LEU A 266 3.30 -7.80 10.40
N SER A 267 4.24 -7.90 11.35
CA SER A 267 3.99 -7.63 12.76
C SER A 267 3.45 -6.20 12.96
N LEU A 268 4.07 -5.21 12.33
CA LEU A 268 3.59 -3.82 12.36
C LEU A 268 2.21 -3.67 11.71
N GLU A 269 1.94 -4.34 10.59
CA GLU A 269 0.65 -4.26 9.88
C GLU A 269 -0.49 -4.82 10.72
N TYR A 270 -0.28 -5.98 11.35
CA TYR A 270 -1.25 -6.56 12.28
C TYR A 270 -1.43 -5.71 13.54
N ASP A 271 -0.37 -5.06 14.04
CA ASP A 271 -0.47 -4.12 15.17
C ASP A 271 -1.30 -2.86 14.83
N GLN A 272 -1.11 -2.31 13.63
CA GLN A 272 -1.90 -1.18 13.14
C GLN A 272 -3.35 -1.59 12.86
N LYS A 273 -3.57 -2.78 12.29
CA LYS A 273 -4.91 -3.36 12.11
C LYS A 273 -5.63 -3.52 13.46
N ALA A 274 -4.95 -4.05 14.47
CA ALA A 274 -5.50 -4.18 15.82
C ALA A 274 -5.88 -2.80 16.39
N SER A 275 -5.06 -1.76 16.17
CA SER A 275 -5.39 -0.39 16.59
C SER A 275 -6.68 0.10 15.94
N PHE A 276 -6.84 -0.15 14.63
CA PHE A 276 -8.04 0.22 13.89
C PHE A 276 -9.29 -0.53 14.37
N GLU A 277 -9.18 -1.85 14.60
CA GLU A 277 -10.26 -2.70 15.11
C GLU A 277 -10.70 -2.27 16.52
N PHE A 278 -9.75 -1.89 17.39
CA PHE A 278 -10.04 -1.42 18.74
C PHE A 278 -10.92 -0.15 18.75
N PHE A 279 -10.63 0.82 17.86
CA PHE A 279 -11.40 2.06 17.78
C PHE A 279 -12.66 1.96 16.92
N ASN A 280 -12.81 0.90 16.14
CA ASN A 280 -13.97 0.67 15.30
C ASN A 280 -14.58 -0.70 15.61
N PRO A 281 -15.33 -0.87 16.72
CA PRO A 281 -15.89 -2.16 17.10
C PRO A 281 -16.79 -2.81 16.04
N SER A 282 -17.38 -2.00 15.14
CA SER A 282 -18.13 -2.49 13.98
C SER A 282 -17.28 -3.21 12.93
N ALA A 283 -15.95 -3.08 12.99
CA ALA A 283 -15.01 -3.74 12.09
C ALA A 283 -14.79 -5.23 12.43
N GLY A 284 -15.34 -5.72 13.55
CA GLY A 284 -15.37 -7.15 13.92
C GLY A 284 -14.63 -7.48 15.22
N THR A 285 -14.60 -8.77 15.57
CA THR A 285 -14.00 -9.32 16.81
C THR A 285 -12.52 -9.71 16.65
N ASP A 286 -11.89 -9.36 15.53
CA ASP A 286 -10.57 -9.87 15.15
C ASP A 286 -9.40 -9.21 15.91
N TYR A 287 -9.68 -8.23 16.79
CA TYR A 287 -8.66 -7.50 17.55
C TYR A 287 -7.64 -8.41 18.25
N GLN A 288 -8.11 -9.43 18.97
CA GLN A 288 -7.24 -10.37 19.67
C GLN A 288 -6.40 -11.21 18.69
N THR A 289 -7.01 -11.65 17.58
CA THR A 289 -6.33 -12.39 16.51
C THR A 289 -5.23 -11.55 15.86
N SER A 290 -5.50 -10.27 15.60
CA SER A 290 -4.52 -9.34 15.06
C SER A 290 -3.32 -9.16 16.00
N ILE A 291 -3.56 -9.01 17.31
CA ILE A 291 -2.46 -8.94 18.30
C ILE A 291 -1.64 -10.23 18.31
N GLN A 292 -2.31 -11.38 18.36
CA GLN A 292 -1.65 -12.69 18.37
C GLN A 292 -0.79 -12.88 17.12
N LYS A 293 -1.31 -12.53 15.94
CA LYS A 293 -0.57 -12.57 14.68
C LYS A 293 0.62 -11.62 14.69
N SER A 294 0.44 -10.40 15.18
CA SER A 294 1.53 -9.43 15.31
C SER A 294 2.69 -9.98 16.14
N LEU A 295 2.40 -10.55 17.31
CA LEU A 295 3.39 -11.16 18.20
C LEU A 295 3.94 -12.50 17.67
N GLN A 296 3.17 -13.23 16.86
CA GLN A 296 3.65 -14.43 16.16
C GLN A 296 4.77 -14.08 15.17
N TYR A 297 4.65 -12.95 14.46
CA TYR A 297 5.67 -12.51 13.50
C TYR A 297 6.87 -11.84 14.18
N ASP A 298 6.64 -11.01 15.19
CA ASP A 298 7.69 -10.43 16.04
C ASP A 298 7.23 -10.36 17.50
N PRO A 299 7.71 -11.29 18.36
CA PRO A 299 7.38 -11.30 19.78
C PRO A 299 7.79 -10.02 20.53
N ASN A 300 8.67 -9.23 19.92
CA ASN A 300 9.23 -8.03 20.52
C ASN A 300 8.49 -6.76 20.09
N ASN A 301 7.38 -6.89 19.35
CA ASN A 301 6.60 -5.75 18.90
C ASN A 301 6.00 -5.00 20.10
N TYR A 302 6.57 -3.83 20.39
CA TYR A 302 6.18 -2.98 21.50
C TYR A 302 4.69 -2.61 21.49
N GLY A 303 4.17 -2.19 20.33
CA GLY A 303 2.76 -1.78 20.18
C GLY A 303 1.80 -2.93 20.46
N ALA A 304 2.14 -4.13 19.98
CA ALA A 304 1.32 -5.32 20.19
C ALA A 304 1.37 -5.82 21.64
N LEU A 305 2.52 -5.71 22.33
CA LEU A 305 2.62 -6.02 23.76
C LEU A 305 1.74 -5.10 24.61
N LEU A 306 1.70 -3.79 24.32
CA LEU A 306 0.78 -2.88 25.01
C LEU A 306 -0.68 -3.30 24.83
N LYS A 307 -1.06 -3.67 23.61
CA LYS A 307 -2.42 -4.14 23.30
C LYS A 307 -2.75 -5.47 23.94
N ARG A 308 -1.77 -6.38 24.04
CA ARG A 308 -1.90 -7.66 24.76
C ARG A 308 -2.24 -7.42 26.23
N ALA A 309 -1.58 -6.46 26.89
CA ALA A 309 -1.90 -6.11 28.28
C ALA A 309 -3.35 -5.60 28.44
N ILE A 310 -3.89 -4.86 27.47
CA ILE A 310 -5.30 -4.44 27.48
C ILE A 310 -6.24 -5.66 27.39
N VAL A 311 -5.91 -6.63 26.53
CA VAL A 311 -6.68 -7.88 26.42
C VAL A 311 -6.59 -8.72 27.70
N GLU A 312 -5.41 -8.85 28.29
CA GLU A 312 -5.18 -9.59 29.54
C GLU A 312 -5.92 -8.94 30.73
N PHE A 313 -6.05 -7.61 30.73
CA PHE A 313 -6.82 -6.87 31.72
C PHE A 313 -8.33 -7.02 31.55
N ASN A 314 -8.83 -7.13 30.31
CA ASN A 314 -10.23 -7.41 29.96
C ASN A 314 -11.27 -6.57 30.73
N ASN A 315 -11.14 -5.24 30.69
CA ASN A 315 -12.02 -4.29 31.37
C ASN A 315 -12.21 -4.56 32.89
N GLY A 316 -11.20 -5.14 33.54
CA GLY A 316 -11.23 -5.49 34.96
C GLY A 316 -11.68 -6.93 35.25
N ASN A 317 -12.18 -7.66 34.24
CA ASN A 317 -12.57 -9.07 34.37
C ASN A 317 -11.40 -10.04 34.13
N GLY A 318 -10.24 -9.53 33.72
CA GLY A 318 -9.04 -10.32 33.43
C GLY A 318 -8.05 -10.35 34.60
N ASN A 319 -6.80 -10.70 34.31
CA ASN A 319 -5.72 -10.75 35.30
C ASN A 319 -4.82 -9.52 35.19
N ALA A 320 -5.00 -8.56 36.11
CA ALA A 320 -4.24 -7.32 36.14
C ALA A 320 -2.74 -7.53 36.44
N HIS A 321 -2.35 -8.57 37.20
CA HIS A 321 -0.94 -8.90 37.39
C HIS A 321 -0.30 -9.42 36.10
N THR A 322 -1.00 -10.27 35.35
CA THR A 322 -0.52 -10.73 34.03
C THR A 322 -0.33 -9.55 33.07
N ALA A 323 -1.32 -8.65 33.01
CA ALA A 323 -1.22 -7.43 32.22
C ALA A 323 0.01 -6.59 32.64
N LEU A 324 0.28 -6.49 33.94
CA LEU A 324 1.42 -5.75 34.48
C LEU A 324 2.77 -6.39 34.09
N GLU A 325 2.88 -7.72 34.10
CA GLU A 325 4.07 -8.42 33.62
C GLU A 325 4.30 -8.18 32.11
N THR A 326 3.23 -8.22 31.31
CA THR A 326 3.30 -7.85 29.88
C THR A 326 3.75 -6.40 29.69
N ILE A 327 3.31 -5.46 30.53
CA ILE A 327 3.78 -4.07 30.46
C ILE A 327 5.26 -3.94 30.85
N LYS A 328 5.74 -4.74 31.81
CA LYS A 328 7.18 -4.81 32.15
C LYS A 328 7.98 -5.36 30.96
N GLU A 329 7.45 -6.34 30.23
CA GLU A 329 8.05 -6.82 28.99
C GLU A 329 8.09 -5.72 27.92
N ALA A 330 6.97 -5.03 27.69
CA ALA A 330 6.85 -3.94 26.72
C ALA A 330 7.84 -2.80 27.02
N LYS A 331 8.02 -2.44 28.29
CA LYS A 331 9.01 -1.43 28.73
C LYS A 331 10.41 -1.73 28.17
N ASN A 332 10.84 -2.98 28.21
CA ASN A 332 12.18 -3.37 27.76
C ASN A 332 12.35 -3.20 26.23
N ARG A 333 11.26 -3.02 25.49
CA ARG A 333 11.22 -2.86 24.02
C ARG A 333 10.80 -1.47 23.56
N ALA A 334 10.59 -0.54 24.49
CA ALA A 334 9.95 0.73 24.19
C ALA A 334 10.79 1.67 23.31
N GLY A 335 12.11 1.47 23.21
CA GLY A 335 12.97 2.27 22.33
C GLY A 335 12.94 3.78 22.60
N GLY A 336 12.63 4.19 23.84
CA GLY A 336 12.43 5.59 24.24
C GLY A 336 10.97 6.03 24.35
N GLY A 337 10.01 5.19 23.93
CA GLY A 337 8.58 5.44 24.15
C GLY A 337 8.17 5.34 25.62
N TYR A 338 7.17 6.13 26.02
CA TYR A 338 6.67 6.19 27.40
C TYR A 338 5.20 5.76 27.56
N HIS A 339 4.52 5.29 26.51
CA HIS A 339 3.13 4.80 26.58
C HIS A 339 2.95 3.71 27.66
N TRP A 340 3.94 2.83 27.81
CA TRP A 340 3.92 1.76 28.81
C TRP A 340 3.82 2.29 30.25
N LEU A 341 4.31 3.50 30.51
CA LEU A 341 4.33 4.09 31.85
C LEU A 341 2.92 4.50 32.29
N TYR A 342 2.07 4.93 31.35
CA TYR A 342 0.64 5.17 31.60
C TYR A 342 -0.07 3.87 31.97
N SER A 343 0.09 2.82 31.16
CA SER A 343 -0.48 1.50 31.45
C SER A 343 0.01 0.94 32.77
N LYS A 344 1.30 1.13 33.08
CA LYS A 344 1.91 0.68 34.35
C LYS A 344 1.32 1.42 35.55
N ALA A 345 1.24 2.76 35.49
CA ALA A 345 0.65 3.57 36.56
C ALA A 345 -0.80 3.16 36.81
N PHE A 346 -1.60 3.05 35.74
CA PHE A 346 -2.97 2.57 35.79
C PHE A 346 -3.10 1.21 36.49
N LEU A 347 -2.29 0.21 36.09
CA LEU A 347 -2.36 -1.13 36.66
C LEU A 347 -1.97 -1.16 38.14
N HIS A 348 -0.99 -0.36 38.57
CA HIS A 348 -0.65 -0.23 39.98
C HIS A 348 -1.77 0.43 40.79
N PHE A 349 -2.44 1.47 40.26
CA PHE A 349 -3.66 2.01 40.90
C PHE A 349 -4.77 0.96 40.99
N TRP A 350 -4.99 0.20 39.91
CA TRP A 350 -6.00 -0.86 39.88
C TRP A 350 -5.77 -1.94 40.96
N LEU A 351 -4.50 -2.34 41.12
CA LEU A 351 -4.02 -3.31 42.10
C LEU A 351 -3.83 -2.75 43.51
N GLU A 352 -4.09 -1.45 43.72
CA GLU A 352 -3.96 -0.76 45.00
C GLU A 352 -2.51 -0.69 45.53
N GLU A 353 -1.54 -0.79 44.61
CA GLU A 353 -0.09 -0.63 44.82
C GLU A 353 0.31 0.86 44.68
N TYR A 354 -0.18 1.69 45.60
CA TYR A 354 -0.14 3.16 45.44
C TYR A 354 1.28 3.74 45.39
N SER A 355 2.23 3.19 46.15
CA SER A 355 3.61 3.67 46.17
C SER A 355 4.25 3.56 44.78
N GLU A 356 4.10 2.41 44.14
CA GLU A 356 4.58 2.10 42.80
C GLU A 356 3.85 2.94 41.74
N ALA A 357 2.55 3.16 41.91
CA ALA A 357 1.75 4.02 41.03
C ALA A 357 2.25 5.47 41.06
N ILE A 358 2.53 6.02 42.24
CA ILE A 358 3.04 7.38 42.43
C ILE A 358 4.44 7.53 41.82
N GLN A 359 5.33 6.55 41.99
CA GLN A 359 6.64 6.58 41.33
C GLN A 359 6.51 6.63 39.80
N CYS A 360 5.48 6.00 39.23
CA CYS A 360 5.20 6.11 37.80
C CYS A 360 4.68 7.51 37.44
N CYS A 361 3.83 8.10 38.27
CA CYS A 361 3.33 9.46 38.11
C CYS A 361 4.47 10.50 38.13
N ASP A 362 5.41 10.39 39.08
CA ASP A 362 6.54 11.32 39.17
C ASP A 362 7.43 11.23 37.92
N LYS A 363 7.67 10.02 37.41
CA LYS A 363 8.36 9.84 36.12
C LYS A 363 7.57 10.44 34.95
N LEU A 364 6.24 10.33 34.96
CA LEU A 364 5.42 10.94 33.92
C LEU A 364 5.53 12.47 33.92
N LYS A 365 5.67 13.13 35.07
CA LYS A 365 5.85 14.60 35.12
C LYS A 365 7.05 15.08 34.30
N GLU A 366 8.13 14.30 34.30
CA GLU A 366 9.41 14.67 33.69
C GLU A 366 9.58 14.24 32.23
N LYS A 367 8.70 13.35 31.74
CA LYS A 367 8.82 12.76 30.40
C LYS A 367 7.69 13.23 29.51
N SER A 368 8.00 13.47 28.24
CA SER A 368 7.02 13.71 27.19
C SER A 368 7.52 13.12 25.88
N TYR A 369 6.62 12.92 24.93
CA TYR A 369 6.96 12.42 23.60
C TYR A 369 5.99 12.96 22.55
N GLY A 370 6.39 12.90 21.28
CA GLY A 370 5.55 13.37 20.17
C GLY A 370 4.25 12.56 20.09
N GLY A 371 3.11 13.25 20.06
CA GLY A 371 1.78 12.63 20.00
C GLY A 371 1.21 12.18 21.36
N GLU A 372 1.87 12.50 22.48
CA GLU A 372 1.41 12.14 23.84
C GLU A 372 -0.03 12.60 24.13
N GLU A 373 -0.49 13.70 23.53
CA GLU A 373 -1.86 14.21 23.66
C GLU A 373 -2.92 13.17 23.27
N THR A 374 -2.68 12.39 22.22
CA THR A 374 -3.58 11.31 21.79
C THR A 374 -3.64 10.21 22.85
N THR A 375 -2.49 9.80 23.38
CA THR A 375 -2.43 8.80 24.46
C THR A 375 -3.13 9.30 25.72
N VAL A 376 -2.94 10.56 26.10
CA VAL A 376 -3.61 11.18 27.25
C VAL A 376 -5.13 11.12 27.08
N ALA A 377 -5.64 11.51 25.92
CA ALA A 377 -7.07 11.44 25.62
C ALA A 377 -7.61 9.99 25.67
N GLU A 378 -6.85 9.02 25.15
CA GLU A 378 -7.21 7.59 25.20
C GLU A 378 -7.23 7.05 26.64
N VAL A 379 -6.23 7.40 27.46
CA VAL A 379 -6.15 7.01 28.87
C VAL A 379 -7.34 7.55 29.66
N ILE A 380 -7.69 8.84 29.47
CA ILE A 380 -8.85 9.45 30.13
C ILE A 380 -10.13 8.71 29.74
N ARG A 381 -10.39 8.57 28.43
CA ARG A 381 -11.59 7.91 27.92
C ARG A 381 -11.71 6.45 28.38
N PHE A 382 -10.59 5.72 28.40
CA PHE A 382 -10.56 4.34 28.87
C PHE A 382 -10.94 4.23 30.35
N ASN A 383 -10.34 5.06 31.21
CA ASN A 383 -10.60 5.04 32.65
C ASN A 383 -12.01 5.53 33.00
N ASP A 384 -12.51 6.57 32.32
CA ASP A 384 -13.91 7.02 32.46
C ASP A 384 -14.90 5.89 32.14
N ASN A 385 -14.63 5.11 31.09
CA ASN A 385 -15.49 3.99 30.73
C ASN A 385 -15.42 2.86 31.76
N LEU A 386 -14.26 2.59 32.35
CA LEU A 386 -14.12 1.58 33.41
C LEU A 386 -14.88 1.95 34.67
N LEU A 387 -14.84 3.23 35.07
CA LEU A 387 -15.50 3.73 36.27
C LEU A 387 -17.03 3.66 36.19
N LYS A 388 -17.61 3.57 34.99
CA LYS A 388 -19.06 3.33 34.81
C LYS A 388 -19.51 1.96 35.30
N THR A 389 -18.61 0.98 35.31
CA THR A 389 -18.93 -0.42 35.66
C THR A 389 -18.17 -0.92 36.87
N ASN A 390 -17.16 -0.19 37.34
CA ASN A 390 -16.29 -0.59 38.43
C ASN A 390 -16.17 0.53 39.47
N ASN A 391 -16.42 0.23 40.73
CA ASN A 391 -16.21 1.16 41.83
C ASN A 391 -14.74 1.11 42.29
N LYS A 392 -13.91 2.01 41.75
CA LYS A 392 -12.47 2.09 42.04
C LYS A 392 -12.06 3.56 42.27
N PRO A 393 -12.29 4.10 43.49
CA PRO A 393 -12.09 5.52 43.79
C PRO A 393 -10.70 6.04 43.38
N GLN A 394 -9.65 5.25 43.58
CA GLN A 394 -8.28 5.60 43.22
C GLN A 394 -8.06 5.91 41.73
N LEU A 395 -8.95 5.47 40.82
CA LEU A 395 -8.87 5.85 39.42
C LEU A 395 -9.29 7.31 39.18
N TYR A 396 -10.10 7.91 40.06
CA TYR A 396 -10.36 9.35 40.03
C TYR A 396 -9.10 10.16 40.35
N TYR A 397 -8.28 9.71 41.30
CA TYR A 397 -6.95 10.31 41.52
C TYR A 397 -6.10 10.24 40.25
N TRP A 398 -6.04 9.06 39.62
CA TRP A 398 -5.28 8.86 38.39
C TRP A 398 -5.75 9.78 37.25
N LEU A 399 -7.07 9.87 37.03
CA LEU A 399 -7.68 10.76 36.05
C LEU A 399 -7.41 12.24 36.35
N GLY A 400 -7.50 12.64 37.63
CA GLY A 400 -7.17 13.99 38.08
C GLY A 400 -5.70 14.32 37.80
N PHE A 401 -4.78 13.41 38.13
CA PHE A 401 -3.35 13.55 37.86
C PHE A 401 -3.05 13.72 36.37
N VAL A 402 -3.59 12.84 35.52
CA VAL A 402 -3.39 12.91 34.07
C VAL A 402 -3.97 14.21 33.51
N SER A 403 -5.16 14.62 33.97
CA SER A 403 -5.80 15.86 33.52
C SER A 403 -5.02 17.10 33.93
N TYR A 404 -4.48 17.12 35.15
CA TYR A 404 -3.70 18.25 35.68
C TYR A 404 -2.32 18.34 35.01
N VAL A 405 -1.54 17.26 35.09
CA VAL A 405 -0.12 17.27 34.68
C VAL A 405 0.04 17.17 33.17
N LYS A 406 -0.79 16.34 32.51
CA LYS A 406 -0.59 15.99 31.09
C LYS A 406 -1.52 16.74 30.17
N ALA A 407 -2.82 16.75 30.47
CA ALA A 407 -3.78 17.49 29.64
C ALA A 407 -3.80 18.99 29.92
N LYS A 408 -3.24 19.43 31.06
CA LYS A 408 -3.31 20.82 31.55
C LYS A 408 -4.74 21.36 31.60
N ASN A 409 -5.70 20.48 31.87
CA ASN A 409 -7.11 20.83 31.98
C ASN A 409 -7.51 20.88 33.46
N LEU A 410 -7.35 22.07 34.05
CA LEU A 410 -7.54 22.28 35.48
C LEU A 410 -8.99 22.03 35.92
N SER A 411 -9.98 22.38 35.09
CA SER A 411 -11.40 22.17 35.40
C SER A 411 -11.75 20.67 35.48
N THR A 412 -11.26 19.89 34.50
CA THR A 412 -11.46 18.43 34.52
C THR A 412 -10.67 17.78 35.67
N ALA A 413 -9.45 18.26 35.95
CA ALA A 413 -8.66 17.78 37.08
C ALA A 413 -9.36 18.04 38.43
N ASP A 414 -9.86 19.26 38.66
CA ASP A 414 -10.59 19.64 39.87
C ASP A 414 -11.77 18.70 40.12
N LYS A 415 -12.60 18.47 39.09
CA LYS A 415 -13.73 17.55 39.16
C LYS A 415 -13.31 16.15 39.60
N TYR A 416 -12.29 15.57 38.98
CA TYR A 416 -11.85 14.22 39.32
C TYR A 416 -11.20 14.15 40.71
N PHE A 417 -10.43 15.16 41.09
CA PHE A 417 -9.82 15.22 42.42
C PHE A 417 -10.86 15.37 43.53
N GLN A 418 -11.92 16.15 43.33
CA GLN A 418 -13.01 16.25 44.30
C GLN A 418 -13.77 14.92 44.41
N GLN A 419 -14.11 14.30 43.28
CA GLN A 419 -14.73 12.96 43.29
C GLN A 419 -13.85 11.94 44.03
N PHE A 420 -12.53 12.00 43.86
CA PHE A 420 -11.60 11.15 44.60
C PHE A 420 -11.67 11.39 46.10
N ILE A 421 -11.64 12.65 46.57
CA ILE A 421 -11.71 12.98 48.00
C ILE A 421 -13.00 12.45 48.63
N ASP A 422 -14.12 12.59 47.92
CA ASP A 422 -15.44 12.18 48.39
C ASP A 422 -15.56 10.65 48.55
N GLU A 423 -14.89 9.88 47.68
CA GLU A 423 -14.97 8.42 47.66
C GLU A 423 -13.79 7.69 48.31
N ALA A 424 -12.70 8.40 48.61
CA ALA A 424 -11.46 7.77 49.08
C ALA A 424 -11.56 7.23 50.52
N THR A 425 -11.02 6.05 50.71
CA THR A 425 -10.94 5.38 52.02
C THR A 425 -9.68 5.78 52.80
N ASP A 426 -9.59 5.34 54.06
CA ASP A 426 -8.44 5.64 54.93
C ASP A 426 -7.13 4.99 54.45
N SER A 427 -7.21 3.90 53.67
CA SER A 427 -6.03 3.27 53.08
C SER A 427 -5.34 4.14 52.01
N MET A 428 -5.98 5.23 51.57
CA MET A 428 -5.51 6.13 50.51
C MET A 428 -4.99 7.47 51.04
N GLN A 429 -4.57 7.56 52.32
CA GLN A 429 -4.23 8.83 52.96
C GLN A 429 -3.14 9.64 52.24
N ASP A 430 -2.09 9.00 51.71
CA ASP A 430 -1.05 9.72 50.95
C ASP A 430 -1.61 10.34 49.66
N LEU A 431 -2.51 9.63 48.97
CA LEU A 431 -3.19 10.15 47.79
C LEU A 431 -4.12 11.32 48.14
N LYS A 432 -4.81 11.27 49.29
CA LYS A 432 -5.64 12.39 49.78
C LYS A 432 -4.79 13.65 49.99
N THR A 433 -3.69 13.54 50.74
CA THR A 433 -2.79 14.68 50.99
C THR A 433 -2.23 15.28 49.69
N ARG A 434 -1.85 14.44 48.73
CA ARG A 434 -1.40 14.91 47.41
C ARG A 434 -2.51 15.59 46.63
N THR A 435 -3.72 15.06 46.69
CA THR A 435 -4.91 15.63 46.03
C THR A 435 -5.25 17.01 46.56
N GLU A 436 -5.25 17.19 47.89
CA GLU A 436 -5.48 18.48 48.52
C GLU A 436 -4.45 19.54 48.08
N SER A 437 -3.19 19.13 47.93
CA SER A 437 -2.14 19.99 47.37
C SER A 437 -2.43 20.40 45.92
N TYR A 438 -2.86 19.45 45.06
CA TYR A 438 -3.26 19.78 43.69
C TYR A 438 -4.48 20.70 43.65
N LEU A 439 -5.52 20.43 44.44
CA LEU A 439 -6.73 21.27 44.52
C LEU A 439 -6.41 22.69 44.99
N SER A 440 -5.52 22.84 45.98
CA SER A 440 -5.05 24.16 46.45
C SER A 440 -4.37 24.94 45.31
N ASN A 441 -3.50 24.28 44.55
CA ASN A 441 -2.85 24.90 43.39
C ASN A 441 -3.85 25.26 42.28
N ILE A 442 -4.80 24.37 41.98
CA ILE A 442 -5.86 24.61 40.99
C ILE A 442 -6.70 25.84 41.38
N LYS A 443 -7.14 25.92 42.65
CA LYS A 443 -7.91 27.08 43.15
C LYS A 443 -7.13 28.38 43.00
N LYS A 444 -5.84 28.36 43.32
CA LYS A 444 -4.95 29.51 43.16
C LYS A 444 -4.81 29.93 41.69
N GLU A 445 -4.71 28.98 40.76
CA GLU A 445 -4.57 29.28 39.32
C GLU A 445 -5.88 29.75 38.67
N ILE A 446 -7.03 29.22 39.10
CA ILE A 446 -8.34 29.59 38.56
C ILE A 446 -8.90 30.86 39.22
N GLY A 447 -8.46 31.21 40.43
CA GLY A 447 -8.86 32.43 41.14
C GLY A 447 -10.11 32.27 42.03
N TYR A 448 -10.26 31.09 42.67
CA TYR A 448 -11.30 30.83 43.67
C TYR A 448 -10.94 31.34 45.06
#